data_AF-A0AA91ZUP6-F1
#
_entry.id   AF-A0AA91ZUP6-F1
#
_cell.length_a   1.000
_cell.length_b   1.000
_cell.length_c   1.000
_cell.angle_alpha   90.00
_cell.angle_beta   90.00
_cell.angle_gamma   90.00
#
_symmetry.space_group_name_H-M   'P 1'
#
loop_
_entity.id
_entity.type
_entity.pdbx_description
1 polymer ?
#
loop_
_entity_poly.entity_id
_entity_poly.type
_entity_poly.pdbx_seq_one_letter_code
_entity_poly.pdbx_strand_id
1 'polypeptide(L)'
;MKSYAHPYELFVIACTVFIYFIVIPYFTNGKTLGKAILRIQIQGKNKRITFKELFVRYGLFYFGLGGINYILSSSFILNSTNQLVLIVTGLFTFTINAIFIIHVLLHIFSRDKLLFYEHMSRTRNGITLKKAEK
;
A
#
# COMPACT_ATOMS: atom_id res chain seq x y z
N MET A 1 16.93 21.38 5.91
CA MET A 1 15.95 20.36 5.49
C MET A 1 15.25 20.85 4.22
N LYS A 2 15.81 20.53 3.05
CA LYS A 2 15.15 20.76 1.76
C LYS A 2 14.64 19.41 1.29
N SER A 3 13.33 19.22 1.27
CA SER A 3 12.73 18.16 0.46
C SER A 3 11.63 18.79 -0.36
N TYR A 4 12.06 19.58 -1.36
CA TYR A 4 11.24 19.74 -2.54
C TYR A 4 11.44 18.46 -3.33
N ALA A 5 10.65 17.43 -3.05
CA ALA A 5 10.48 16.36 -4.00
C ALA A 5 9.89 17.03 -5.24
N HIS A 6 10.74 17.31 -6.21
CA HIS A 6 10.30 17.92 -7.45
C HIS A 6 9.21 17.03 -8.05
N PRO A 7 8.23 17.59 -8.78
CA PRO A 7 7.13 16.81 -9.33
C PRO A 7 7.60 15.62 -10.19
N TYR A 8 8.79 15.73 -10.80
CA TYR A 8 9.41 14.63 -11.53
C TYR A 8 9.82 13.46 -10.62
N GLU A 9 10.30 13.70 -9.40
CA GLU A 9 10.69 12.63 -8.46
C GLU A 9 9.46 11.86 -8.00
N LEU A 10 8.39 12.59 -7.65
CA LEU A 10 7.11 11.98 -7.29
C LEU A 10 6.57 11.14 -8.45
N PHE A 11 6.65 11.65 -9.68
CA PHE A 11 6.24 10.92 -10.87
C PHE A 11 7.07 9.66 -11.10
N VAL A 12 8.40 9.74 -10.98
CA VAL A 12 9.30 8.59 -11.11
C VAL A 12 9.02 7.55 -10.02
N ILE A 13 8.80 7.97 -8.78
CA ILE A 13 8.44 7.06 -7.66
C ILE A 13 7.09 6.40 -7.95
N ALA A 14 6.08 7.17 -8.34
CA ALA A 14 4.75 6.69 -8.69
C ALA A 14 4.81 5.64 -9.82
N CYS A 15 5.53 5.92 -10.90
CA CYS A 15 5.75 5.00 -12.01
C CYS A 15 6.51 3.74 -11.55
N THR A 16 7.54 3.89 -10.73
CA THR A 16 8.33 2.77 -10.21
C THR A 16 7.47 1.84 -9.36
N VAL A 17 6.69 2.40 -8.43
CA VAL A 17 5.74 1.66 -7.60
C VAL A 17 4.67 0.97 -8.46
N PHE A 18 4.13 1.67 -9.45
CA PHE A 18 3.13 1.12 -10.36
C PHE A 18 3.69 -0.08 -11.14
N ILE A 19 4.87 0.06 -11.75
CA ILE A 19 5.50 -1.01 -12.51
C ILE A 19 5.82 -2.20 -11.59
N TYR A 20 6.46 -1.93 -10.44
CA TYR A 20 6.94 -3.00 -9.57
C TYR A 20 5.83 -3.77 -8.86
N PHE A 21 4.76 -3.09 -8.40
CA PHE A 21 3.70 -3.73 -7.62
C PHE A 21 2.45 -4.10 -8.42
N ILE A 22 2.23 -3.50 -9.60
CA ILE A 22 1.04 -3.80 -10.42
C ILE A 22 1.44 -4.54 -11.68
N VAL A 23 2.35 -3.98 -12.48
CA VAL A 23 2.71 -4.56 -13.79
C VAL A 23 3.46 -5.89 -13.62
N ILE A 24 4.54 -5.93 -12.85
CA ILE A 24 5.32 -7.16 -12.64
C ILE A 24 4.44 -8.29 -12.06
N PRO A 25 3.67 -8.07 -10.97
CA PRO A 25 2.85 -9.13 -10.38
C PRO A 25 1.71 -9.59 -11.28
N TYR A 26 1.22 -8.74 -12.19
CA TYR A 26 0.25 -9.16 -13.18
C TYR A 26 0.81 -10.23 -14.13
N PHE A 27 2.06 -10.06 -14.57
CA PHE A 27 2.73 -11.04 -15.43
C PHE A 27 3.21 -12.29 -14.67
N THR A 28 3.64 -12.15 -13.42
CA THR A 28 4.13 -13.28 -12.59
C THR A 28 3.02 -13.97 -11.76
N ASN A 29 1.76 -13.62 -12.01
CA ASN A 29 0.58 -14.14 -11.31
C ASN A 29 0.63 -13.96 -9.78
N GLY A 30 0.94 -12.74 -9.33
CA GLY A 30 0.90 -12.31 -7.94
C GLY A 30 2.24 -12.38 -7.20
N LYS A 31 3.36 -12.63 -7.89
CA LYS A 31 4.69 -12.75 -7.28
C LYS A 31 5.53 -11.49 -7.49
N THR A 32 6.03 -10.89 -6.42
CA THR A 32 7.14 -9.93 -6.47
C THR A 32 8.44 -10.62 -6.07
N LEU A 33 9.60 -10.03 -6.32
CA LEU A 33 10.90 -10.63 -5.97
C LEU A 33 10.95 -11.05 -4.49
N GLY A 34 10.64 -10.12 -3.58
CA GLY A 34 10.61 -10.41 -2.15
C GLY A 34 9.58 -11.48 -1.76
N LYS A 35 8.37 -11.42 -2.33
CA LYS A 35 7.32 -12.40 -2.03
C LYS A 35 7.68 -13.78 -2.59
N ALA A 36 8.31 -13.85 -3.76
CA ALA A 36 8.74 -15.10 -4.38
C ALA A 36 9.80 -15.82 -3.54
N ILE A 37 10.76 -15.09 -2.96
CA ILE A 37 11.76 -15.63 -2.02
C ILE A 37 11.06 -16.27 -0.82
N LEU A 38 10.03 -15.60 -0.27
CA LEU A 38 9.24 -16.10 0.85
C LEU A 38 8.17 -17.14 0.45
N ARG A 39 8.09 -17.51 -0.84
CA ARG A 39 7.05 -18.38 -1.43
C ARG A 39 5.62 -17.86 -1.20
N ILE A 40 5.47 -16.57 -0.98
CA ILE A 40 4.18 -15.89 -0.87
C ILE A 40 3.77 -15.41 -2.26
N GLN A 41 2.49 -15.49 -2.58
CA GLN A 41 1.91 -14.89 -3.77
C GLN A 41 0.58 -14.22 -3.45
N ILE A 42 0.22 -13.22 -4.25
CA ILE A 42 -1.10 -12.60 -4.19
C ILE A 42 -2.06 -13.50 -4.95
N GLN A 43 -3.11 -13.94 -4.27
CA GLN A 43 -4.20 -14.69 -4.86
C GLN A 43 -5.41 -13.77 -5.03
N GLY A 44 -5.93 -13.70 -6.25
CA GLY A 44 -7.22 -13.06 -6.55
C GLY A 44 -8.39 -14.02 -6.34
N LYS A 45 -9.57 -13.61 -6.79
CA LYS A 45 -10.79 -14.44 -6.74
C LYS A 45 -10.69 -15.65 -7.67
N ASN A 46 -10.02 -15.48 -8.81
CA ASN A 46 -9.89 -16.50 -9.85
C ASN A 46 -8.51 -17.19 -9.79
N LYS A 47 -8.32 -18.24 -10.60
CA LYS A 47 -7.05 -18.98 -10.72
C LYS A 47 -5.86 -18.08 -11.09
N ARG A 48 -6.12 -16.99 -11.82
CA ARG A 48 -5.14 -15.97 -12.19
C ARG A 48 -5.56 -14.63 -11.62
N ILE A 49 -4.60 -13.88 -11.10
CA ILE A 49 -4.82 -12.52 -10.63
C ILE A 49 -5.09 -11.58 -11.80
N THR A 50 -6.04 -10.68 -11.63
CA THR A 50 -6.40 -9.68 -12.61
C THR A 50 -5.67 -8.37 -12.34
N PHE A 51 -5.48 -7.59 -13.40
CA PHE A 51 -4.89 -6.25 -13.29
C PHE A 51 -5.72 -5.36 -12.35
N LYS A 52 -7.06 -5.44 -12.42
CA LYS A 52 -7.97 -4.66 -11.58
C LYS A 52 -7.79 -4.97 -10.10
N GLU A 53 -7.63 -6.25 -9.72
CA GLU A 53 -7.38 -6.65 -8.33
C GLU A 53 -6.09 -6.04 -7.78
N LEU A 54 -5.01 -6.08 -8.57
CA LEU A 54 -3.72 -5.46 -8.21
C LEU A 54 -3.82 -3.94 -8.14
N PHE A 55 -4.47 -3.32 -9.12
CA PHE A 55 -4.66 -1.87 -9.18
C PHE A 55 -5.49 -1.37 -8.00
N VAL A 56 -6.57 -2.04 -7.61
CA VAL A 56 -7.35 -1.64 -6.42
C VAL A 56 -6.53 -1.83 -5.15
N ARG A 57 -5.86 -2.98 -4.99
CA ARG A 57 -5.06 -3.29 -3.80
C ARG A 57 -3.95 -2.26 -3.57
N TYR A 58 -3.11 -2.06 -4.59
CA TYR A 58 -1.93 -1.21 -4.51
C TYR A 58 -2.24 0.26 -4.78
N GLY A 59 -3.31 0.54 -5.52
CA GLY A 59 -3.94 1.85 -5.64
C GLY A 59 -4.30 2.43 -4.28
N LEU A 60 -5.13 1.70 -3.52
CA LEU A 60 -5.55 2.14 -2.19
C LEU A 60 -4.38 2.27 -1.21
N PHE A 61 -3.44 1.32 -1.25
CA PHE A 61 -2.33 1.31 -0.31
C PHE A 61 -1.26 2.37 -0.61
N TYR A 62 -0.67 2.37 -1.80
CA TYR A 62 0.44 3.28 -2.12
C TYR A 62 -0.04 4.66 -2.58
N PHE A 63 -1.05 4.72 -3.45
CA PHE A 63 -1.50 6.00 -4.01
C PHE A 63 -2.53 6.69 -3.13
N GLY A 64 -3.45 5.92 -2.52
CA GLY A 64 -4.43 6.43 -1.55
C GLY A 64 -3.76 6.86 -0.26
N LEU A 65 -3.36 5.89 0.58
CA LEU A 65 -2.75 6.22 1.88
C LEU A 65 -1.41 6.95 1.73
N GLY A 66 -0.51 6.48 0.86
CA GLY A 66 0.78 7.12 0.64
C GLY A 66 0.65 8.53 0.03
N GLY A 67 -0.24 8.72 -0.94
CA GLY A 67 -0.48 10.03 -1.54
C GLY A 67 -1.08 11.05 -0.57
N ILE A 68 -2.07 10.62 0.24
CA ILE A 68 -2.63 11.50 1.29
C ILE A 68 -1.56 11.91 2.31
N ASN A 69 -0.74 10.95 2.78
CA ASN A 69 0.37 11.26 3.68
C ASN A 69 1.40 12.22 3.04
N TYR A 70 1.71 12.03 1.76
CA TYR A 70 2.60 12.93 1.03
C TYR A 70 2.06 14.35 0.97
N ILE A 71 0.78 14.53 0.63
CA ILE A 71 0.13 15.85 0.55
C ILE A 71 0.11 16.51 1.92
N LEU A 72 -0.27 15.79 2.97
CA LEU A 72 -0.31 16.32 4.33
C LEU A 72 1.07 16.71 4.84
N SER A 73 2.08 15.85 4.63
CA SER A 73 3.47 16.14 5.02
C SER A 73 4.05 17.32 4.24
N SER A 74 3.79 17.39 2.93
CA SER A 74 4.21 18.53 2.10
C SER A 74 3.56 19.82 2.58
N SER A 75 2.26 19.78 2.90
CA SER A 75 1.51 20.93 3.42
C SER A 75 2.05 21.40 4.77
N PHE A 76 2.39 20.47 5.66
CA PHE A 76 3.01 20.74 6.96
C PHE A 76 4.36 21.45 6.80
N ILE A 77 5.23 20.95 5.92
CA ILE A 77 6.58 21.51 5.70
C ILE A 77 6.51 22.89 5.04
N LEU A 78 5.70 23.03 3.98
CA LEU A 78 5.59 24.26 3.20
C LEU A 78 4.96 25.42 3.99
N ASN A 79 4.12 25.10 4.98
CA ASN A 79 3.44 26.09 5.82
C ASN A 79 3.96 26.10 7.25
N SER A 80 5.26 25.83 7.43
CA SER A 80 5.89 25.69 8.75
C SER A 80 5.87 26.94 9.62
N THR A 81 5.49 28.10 9.08
CA THR A 81 5.29 29.35 9.84
C THR A 81 3.85 29.56 10.28
N ASN A 82 2.88 28.84 9.70
CA ASN A 82 1.47 28.99 10.02
C ASN A 82 1.03 27.92 11.04
N GLN A 83 0.84 28.34 12.29
CA GLN A 83 0.52 27.46 13.41
C GLN A 83 -0.81 26.71 13.23
N LEU A 84 -1.83 27.33 12.62
CA LEU A 84 -3.10 26.65 12.37
C LEU A 84 -2.94 25.53 11.34
N VAL A 85 -2.22 25.78 10.24
CA VAL A 85 -1.97 24.75 9.21
C VAL A 85 -1.18 23.59 9.80
N LEU A 86 -0.17 23.86 10.62
CA LEU A 86 0.60 22.82 11.31
C LEU A 86 -0.26 21.95 12.22
N ILE A 87 -1.10 22.56 13.06
CA ILE A 87 -1.99 21.83 13.97
C ILE A 87 -2.96 20.96 13.17
N VAL A 88 -3.60 21.51 12.13
CA VAL A 88 -4.57 20.80 11.31
C VAL A 88 -3.90 19.64 10.57
N THR A 89 -2.85 19.90 9.79
CA THR A 89 -2.16 18.86 9.00
C THR A 89 -1.52 17.79 9.89
N GLY A 90 -0.98 18.18 11.05
CA GLY A 90 -0.46 17.27 12.07
C GLY A 90 -1.55 16.37 12.64
N LEU A 91 -2.71 16.94 13.01
CA LEU A 91 -3.85 16.17 13.53
C LEU A 91 -4.37 15.18 12.50
N PHE A 92 -4.59 15.60 11.24
CA PHE A 92 -5.02 14.70 10.17
C PHE A 92 -4.02 13.58 9.92
N THR A 93 -2.72 13.91 9.87
CA THR A 93 -1.67 12.89 9.69
C THR A 93 -1.68 11.89 10.83
N PHE A 94 -1.75 12.36 12.07
CA PHE A 94 -1.83 11.50 13.26
C PHE A 94 -3.08 10.61 13.21
N THR A 95 -4.25 11.18 12.96
CA THR A 95 -5.52 10.43 12.92
C THR A 95 -5.51 9.36 11.84
N ILE A 96 -5.11 9.67 10.61
CA ILE A 96 -5.09 8.69 9.51
C ILE A 96 -4.14 7.54 9.82
N ASN A 97 -2.93 7.84 10.30
CA ASN A 97 -1.95 6.81 10.64
C ASN A 97 -2.38 6.00 11.87
N ALA A 98 -2.96 6.63 12.90
CA ALA A 98 -3.48 5.94 14.07
C ALA A 98 -4.61 4.97 13.69
N ILE A 99 -5.57 5.42 12.87
CA ILE A 99 -6.65 4.55 12.36
C ILE A 99 -6.07 3.39 11.57
N PHE A 100 -5.10 3.64 10.68
CA PHE A 100 -4.47 2.58 9.90
C PHE A 100 -3.70 1.58 10.77
N ILE A 101 -2.93 2.06 11.76
CA ILE A 101 -2.21 1.21 12.70
C ILE A 101 -3.17 0.36 13.53
N ILE A 102 -4.22 0.96 14.08
CA ILE A 102 -5.25 0.25 14.85
C ILE A 102 -5.91 -0.81 13.95
N HIS A 103 -6.27 -0.47 12.71
CA HIS A 103 -6.82 -1.42 11.74
C HIS A 103 -5.87 -2.60 11.51
N VAL A 104 -4.58 -2.33 11.29
CA VAL A 104 -3.58 -3.38 11.08
C VAL A 104 -3.42 -4.24 12.33
N LEU A 105 -3.31 -3.65 13.52
CA LEU A 105 -3.17 -4.40 14.78
C LEU A 105 -4.38 -5.30 15.02
N LEU A 106 -5.60 -4.74 14.92
CA LEU A 106 -6.84 -5.51 15.09
C LEU A 106 -6.88 -6.71 14.14
N HIS A 107 -6.52 -6.53 12.87
CA HIS A 107 -6.54 -7.63 11.88
C HIS A 107 -5.36 -8.60 11.99
N ILE A 108 -4.21 -8.19 12.53
CA ILE A 108 -3.11 -9.12 12.84
C ILE A 108 -3.51 -10.09 13.95
N PHE A 109 -4.19 -9.59 14.99
CA PHE A 109 -4.63 -10.41 16.14
C PHE A 109 -6.00 -11.07 15.93
N SER A 110 -6.79 -10.60 14.97
CA SER A 110 -8.09 -11.21 14.63
C SER A 110 -7.95 -12.49 13.82
N ARG A 111 -9.00 -13.32 13.84
CA ARG A 111 -9.08 -14.52 13.00
C ARG A 111 -9.14 -14.18 11.50
N ASP A 112 -9.72 -13.03 11.16
CA ASP A 112 -9.67 -12.47 9.80
C ASP A 112 -8.47 -11.55 9.62
N LYS A 113 -7.46 -12.04 8.90
CA LYS A 113 -6.18 -11.36 8.66
C LYS A 113 -6.22 -10.40 7.46
N LEU A 114 -7.38 -10.21 6.82
CA LEU A 114 -7.50 -9.37 5.64
C LEU A 114 -7.50 -7.88 6.02
N LEU A 115 -6.54 -7.15 5.46
CA LEU A 115 -6.48 -5.69 5.59
C LEU A 115 -7.52 -5.02 4.68
N PHE A 116 -7.87 -3.76 4.94
CA PHE A 116 -8.96 -3.07 4.22
C PHE A 116 -8.75 -3.08 2.68
N TYR A 117 -7.51 -2.88 2.22
CA TYR A 117 -7.17 -2.90 0.80
C TYR A 117 -7.20 -4.32 0.20
N GLU A 118 -6.97 -5.35 1.01
CA GLU A 118 -7.09 -6.77 0.61
C GLU A 118 -8.57 -7.14 0.48
N HIS A 119 -9.39 -6.70 1.43
CA HIS A 119 -10.84 -6.88 1.41
C HIS A 119 -11.48 -6.21 0.18
N MET A 120 -11.17 -4.93 -0.07
CA MET A 120 -11.71 -4.18 -1.21
C MET A 120 -11.25 -4.74 -2.56
N SER A 121 -10.00 -5.18 -2.65
CA SER A 121 -9.48 -5.82 -3.87
C SER A 121 -9.91 -7.27 -4.03
N ARG A 122 -10.55 -7.88 -3.03
CA ARG A 122 -10.85 -9.32 -2.97
C ARG A 122 -9.60 -10.18 -3.22
N THR A 123 -8.45 -9.71 -2.72
CA THR A 123 -7.18 -10.45 -2.80
C THR A 123 -6.73 -10.90 -1.43
N ARG A 124 -5.84 -11.90 -1.38
CA ARG A 124 -5.19 -12.35 -0.15
C ARG A 124 -3.74 -12.74 -0.41
N ASN A 125 -2.91 -12.76 0.62
CA ASN A 125 -1.60 -13.38 0.53
C ASN A 125 -1.74 -14.89 0.79
N GLY A 126 -1.23 -15.73 -0.11
CA GLY A 126 -1.23 -17.18 0.06
C GLY A 126 0.18 -17.75 -0.09
N ILE A 127 0.46 -18.82 0.65
CA ILE A 127 1.75 -19.50 0.64
C ILE A 127 1.73 -20.60 -0.44
N THR A 128 2.78 -20.65 -1.25
CA THR A 128 2.96 -21.60 -2.37
C THR A 128 3.68 -22.87 -1.90
N LEU A 129 3.33 -23.41 -0.73
CA LEU A 129 3.84 -24.71 -0.31
C LEU A 129 3.08 -25.79 -1.08
N LYS A 130 3.79 -26.59 -1.88
CA LYS A 130 3.25 -27.88 -2.34
C LYS A 130 2.92 -28.69 -1.09
N LYS A 131 1.66 -29.09 -0.93
CA LYS A 131 1.30 -30.14 0.03
C LYS A 131 2.16 -31.34 -0.35
N ALA A 132 3.04 -31.79 0.54
CA ALA A 132 3.66 -33.09 0.37
C ALA A 132 2.50 -34.09 0.41
N GLU A 133 2.20 -34.71 -0.72
CA GLU A 133 1.33 -35.87 -0.78
C GLU A 133 1.98 -36.92 0.13
N LYS A 134 1.25 -37.32 1.15
CA LYS A 134 1.66 -38.36 2.10
C LYS A 134 0.76 -39.56 1.86
#